data_AF-A0A431J2G7-F1
#
_entry.id   AF-A0A431J2G7-F1
#
_cell.length_a   1.000
_cell.length_b   1.000
_cell.length_c   1.000
_cell.angle_alpha   90.00
_cell.angle_beta   90.00
_cell.angle_gamma   90.00
#
_symmetry.space_group_name_H-M   'P 1'
#
loop_
_entity.id
_entity.type
_entity.pdbx_description
1 polymer ?
#
loop_
_entity_poly.entity_id
_entity_poly.type
_entity_poly.pdbx_seq_one_letter_code
_entity_poly.pdbx_strand_id
1 'polypeptide(L)'
;MILNTIEQIKNHPFTFMQLADKEKFHTGFIAYAMREYPKLLNNLLNDDRNYLAGDKYKVLVEHDSTDILIVDEYYYDEPEKFPGKDKITPFAVIEVKFKSTMHNSKRKDDVIPQLTKYEEKYKKHNPRFIYIYLFEEAEIHDHFSKTWKFVSYQDLISMIEPIYGSGHIGDVQIIGTWISYMKLLVEFSKFIKGQGLFSLKTAYQSNEKICELINEIKLKSLVDHYRYSLVLSSLLNSNLIQSPLFKYTNKNEEKRTDAIYYLIDNTHGNGLLHFEIFNGKTTYGIQWQSSTLKLYMHAESKNNSERDEELVATAIKMFGEGEYSLNRDGVFRSISIYKELSWDIYDDQNDKTPIIADCLNKLASINK
;
A
#
# COMPACT_ATOMS: atom_id res chain seq x y z
N MET A 1 12.58 13.88 19.72
CA MET A 1 11.10 13.95 19.81
C MET A 1 10.44 12.71 19.22
N ILE A 2 10.74 12.32 17.97
CA ILE A 2 10.16 11.13 17.31
C ILE A 2 10.45 9.79 18.02
N LEU A 3 11.63 9.60 18.61
CA LEU A 3 11.95 8.36 19.34
C LEU A 3 10.96 8.10 20.48
N ASN A 4 10.54 9.15 21.18
CA ASN A 4 9.53 9.06 22.23
C ASN A 4 8.16 8.67 21.66
N THR A 5 7.74 9.26 20.53
CA THR A 5 6.51 8.87 19.83
C THR A 5 6.54 7.39 19.43
N ILE A 6 7.63 6.90 18.85
CA ILE A 6 7.74 5.49 18.46
C ILE A 6 7.74 4.56 19.67
N GLU A 7 8.45 4.91 20.75
CA GLU A 7 8.43 4.14 22.00
C GLU A 7 7.04 4.14 22.65
N GLN A 8 6.29 5.23 22.55
CA GLN A 8 4.88 5.29 22.96
C GLN A 8 3.98 4.43 22.08
N ILE A 9 4.17 4.41 20.75
CA ILE A 9 3.45 3.49 19.85
C ILE A 9 3.73 2.05 20.26
N LYS A 10 4.99 1.70 20.49
CA LYS A 10 5.42 0.36 20.88
C LYS A 10 4.77 -0.09 22.18
N ASN A 11 4.75 0.78 23.18
CA ASN A 11 4.17 0.49 24.50
C ASN A 11 2.65 0.71 24.57
N HIS A 12 2.03 1.19 23.48
CA HIS A 12 0.59 1.38 23.43
C HIS A 12 -0.15 0.04 23.52
N PRO A 13 -1.27 -0.08 24.26
CA PRO A 13 -2.02 -1.33 24.39
C PRO A 13 -2.34 -2.02 23.06
N PHE A 14 -2.69 -1.23 22.03
CA PHE A 14 -2.99 -1.76 20.68
C PHE A 14 -1.78 -2.27 19.89
N THR A 15 -0.56 -1.86 20.24
CA THR A 15 0.65 -2.50 19.70
C THR A 15 1.05 -3.71 20.55
N PHE A 16 0.94 -3.60 21.88
CA PHE A 16 1.28 -4.67 22.81
C PHE A 16 0.46 -5.95 22.61
N MET A 17 -0.84 -5.81 22.30
CA MET A 17 -1.72 -6.97 22.02
C MET A 17 -1.35 -7.75 20.74
N GLN A 18 -0.29 -7.34 20.03
CA GLN A 18 0.26 -8.00 18.84
C GLN A 18 -0.79 -8.39 17.80
N LEU A 19 -1.76 -7.51 17.56
CA LEU A 19 -2.86 -7.73 16.63
C LEU A 19 -2.32 -8.24 15.28
N ALA A 20 -2.78 -9.42 14.87
CA ALA A 20 -2.29 -10.11 13.68
C ALA A 20 -2.56 -9.30 12.39
N ASP A 21 -3.71 -8.63 12.36
CA ASP A 21 -4.14 -7.79 11.26
C ASP A 21 -4.54 -6.40 11.77
N LYS A 22 -3.62 -5.45 11.59
CA LYS A 22 -3.84 -4.06 12.00
C LYS A 22 -4.88 -3.34 11.13
N GLU A 23 -5.03 -3.75 9.88
CA GLU A 23 -6.01 -3.14 8.98
C GLU A 23 -7.43 -3.50 9.45
N LYS A 24 -7.68 -4.80 9.71
CA LYS A 24 -8.95 -5.26 10.31
C LYS A 24 -9.24 -4.62 11.67
N PHE A 25 -8.20 -4.40 12.48
CA PHE A 25 -8.35 -3.69 13.75
C PHE A 25 -8.88 -2.26 13.56
N HIS A 26 -8.25 -1.47 12.69
CA HIS A 26 -8.70 -0.10 12.41
C HIS A 26 -10.09 -0.08 11.77
N THR A 27 -10.36 -0.97 10.82
CA THR A 27 -11.70 -1.16 10.23
C THR A 27 -12.75 -1.44 11.30
N GLY A 28 -12.47 -2.37 12.23
CA GLY A 28 -13.38 -2.72 13.32
C GLY A 28 -13.67 -1.53 14.24
N PHE A 29 -12.66 -0.75 14.60
CA PHE A 29 -12.83 0.45 15.41
C PHE A 29 -13.62 1.55 14.69
N ILE A 30 -13.41 1.74 13.38
CA ILE A 30 -14.18 2.68 12.58
C ILE A 30 -15.65 2.23 12.53
N ALA A 31 -15.90 0.95 12.28
CA ALA A 31 -17.26 0.39 12.27
C ALA A 31 -17.95 0.52 13.63
N TYR A 32 -17.23 0.27 14.71
CA TYR A 32 -17.72 0.47 16.08
C TYR A 32 -18.05 1.94 16.35
N ALA A 33 -17.11 2.84 16.07
CA ALA A 33 -17.29 4.28 16.28
C ALA A 33 -18.48 4.84 15.49
N MET A 34 -18.75 4.32 14.28
CA MET A 34 -19.93 4.73 13.50
C MET A 34 -21.25 4.26 14.11
N ARG A 35 -21.25 3.11 14.83
CA ARG A 35 -22.44 2.61 15.54
C ARG A 35 -22.70 3.42 16.81
N GLU A 36 -21.66 3.62 17.62
CA GLU A 36 -21.80 4.30 18.91
C GLU A 36 -21.92 5.83 18.77
N TYR A 37 -21.33 6.41 17.72
CA TYR A 37 -21.34 7.84 17.45
C TYR A 37 -21.87 8.13 16.05
N PRO A 38 -23.19 8.15 15.83
CA PRO A 38 -23.77 8.32 14.50
C PRO A 38 -23.38 9.64 13.80
N LYS A 39 -22.99 10.67 14.56
CA LYS A 39 -22.39 11.90 14.01
C LYS A 39 -21.11 11.65 13.22
N LEU A 40 -20.33 10.61 13.55
CA LEU A 40 -19.15 10.22 12.77
C LEU A 40 -19.56 9.81 11.36
N LEU A 41 -20.63 9.02 11.26
CA LEU A 41 -21.18 8.58 9.98
C LEU A 41 -21.62 9.78 9.14
N ASN A 42 -22.34 10.73 9.74
CA ASN A 42 -22.75 11.98 9.08
C ASN A 42 -21.53 12.76 8.53
N ASN A 43 -20.49 12.93 9.36
CA ASN A 43 -19.26 13.63 9.00
C ASN A 43 -18.50 12.91 7.86
N LEU A 44 -18.38 11.59 7.94
CA LEU A 44 -17.70 10.77 6.92
C LEU A 44 -18.43 10.85 5.59
N LEU A 45 -19.76 10.78 5.61
CA LEU A 45 -20.55 10.85 4.40
C LEU A 45 -20.62 12.28 3.85
N ASN A 46 -20.44 13.31 4.68
CA ASN A 46 -20.83 14.70 4.39
C ASN A 46 -22.34 14.77 4.12
N ASP A 47 -23.11 14.43 5.14
CA ASP A 47 -24.57 14.38 5.05
C ASP A 47 -25.18 14.99 6.31
N ASP A 48 -26.04 15.99 6.10
CA ASP A 48 -26.75 16.68 7.18
C ASP A 48 -27.97 15.89 7.67
N ARG A 49 -28.30 14.78 7.01
CA ARG A 49 -29.30 13.84 7.53
C ARG A 49 -28.75 13.26 8.82
N ASN A 50 -29.48 13.49 9.90
CA ASN A 50 -29.14 12.97 11.23
C ASN A 50 -29.32 11.44 11.20
N TYR A 51 -28.33 10.71 10.68
CA TYR A 51 -28.35 9.26 10.69
C TYR A 51 -28.22 8.84 12.14
N LEU A 52 -29.21 8.09 12.64
CA LEU A 52 -29.03 7.27 13.83
C LEU A 52 -28.63 5.89 13.31
N ALA A 53 -27.42 5.45 13.65
CA ALA A 53 -27.02 4.08 13.37
C ALA A 53 -27.97 3.15 14.13
N GLY A 54 -28.71 2.30 13.42
CA GLY A 54 -29.70 1.36 14.01
C GLY A 54 -31.17 1.57 13.65
N ASP A 55 -31.56 2.70 13.02
CA ASP A 55 -32.98 2.94 12.63
C ASP A 55 -33.21 2.98 11.09
N LYS A 56 -32.12 2.99 10.31
CA LYS A 56 -32.17 3.08 8.83
C LYS A 56 -30.97 2.48 8.11
N TYR A 57 -29.80 2.43 8.75
CA TYR A 57 -28.57 1.94 8.13
C TYR A 57 -27.85 0.96 9.03
N LYS A 58 -27.38 -0.14 8.42
CA LYS A 58 -26.55 -1.16 9.07
C LYS A 58 -25.10 -1.01 8.60
N VAL A 59 -24.18 -0.93 9.55
CA VAL A 59 -22.73 -0.97 9.28
C VAL A 59 -22.28 -2.42 9.28
N LEU A 60 -21.93 -2.94 8.11
CA LEU A 60 -21.42 -4.30 7.93
C LEU A 60 -19.92 -4.26 7.71
N VAL A 61 -19.19 -5.13 8.39
CA VAL A 61 -17.79 -5.42 8.08
C VAL A 61 -17.79 -6.72 7.28
N GLU A 62 -17.27 -6.69 6.06
CA GLU A 62 -17.19 -7.90 5.23
C GLU A 62 -16.26 -8.93 5.92
N HIS A 63 -16.73 -10.17 6.08
CA HIS A 63 -16.02 -11.20 6.86
C HIS A 63 -14.64 -11.57 6.28
N ASP A 64 -14.52 -11.56 4.96
CA ASP A 64 -13.33 -11.98 4.22
C ASP A 64 -12.48 -10.79 3.72
N SER A 65 -12.86 -9.55 4.04
CA SER A 65 -12.13 -8.33 3.66
C SER A 65 -11.97 -7.37 4.84
N THR A 66 -11.27 -6.26 4.61
CA THR A 66 -11.02 -5.18 5.60
C THR A 66 -12.04 -4.04 5.45
N ASP A 67 -13.15 -4.32 4.79
CA ASP A 67 -13.91 -3.28 4.11
C ASP A 67 -15.26 -3.09 4.80
N ILE A 68 -15.73 -1.85 4.84
CA ILE A 68 -16.98 -1.49 5.52
C ILE A 68 -18.05 -1.18 4.48
N LEU A 69 -19.17 -1.86 4.60
CA LEU A 69 -20.35 -1.63 3.78
C LEU A 69 -21.44 -1.01 4.64
N ILE A 70 -21.97 0.13 4.20
CA ILE A 70 -23.13 0.76 4.83
C ILE A 70 -24.32 0.47 3.97
N VAL A 71 -25.33 -0.19 4.53
CA VAL A 71 -26.50 -0.69 3.79
C VAL A 71 -27.78 -0.13 4.39
N ASP A 72 -28.79 0.07 3.55
CA ASP A 72 -30.13 0.49 3.99
C ASP A 72 -30.86 -0.69 4.64
N GLU A 73 -31.45 -0.50 5.83
CA GLU A 73 -32.12 -1.55 6.61
C GLU A 73 -33.39 -2.08 5.96
N TYR A 74 -34.07 -1.27 5.13
CA TYR A 74 -35.36 -1.63 4.50
C TYR A 74 -35.29 -2.75 3.44
N TYR A 75 -34.15 -3.45 3.32
CA TYR A 75 -33.92 -4.55 2.38
C TYR A 75 -33.49 -5.87 3.06
N TYR A 76 -33.63 -6.00 4.39
CA TYR A 76 -33.28 -7.21 5.14
C TYR A 76 -34.50 -7.88 5.78
N ASP A 77 -34.87 -9.07 5.31
CA ASP A 77 -35.87 -9.92 5.98
C ASP A 77 -35.26 -10.81 7.09
N GLU A 78 -33.93 -11.02 7.14
CA GLU A 78 -33.28 -11.84 8.18
C GLU A 78 -31.90 -11.27 8.59
N PRO A 79 -31.77 -10.68 9.81
CA PRO A 79 -30.56 -9.97 10.24
C PRO A 79 -29.35 -10.86 10.60
N GLU A 80 -29.53 -12.18 10.67
CA GLU A 80 -28.55 -13.14 11.20
C GLU A 80 -27.75 -13.91 10.13
N LYS A 81 -28.07 -13.76 8.85
CA LYS A 81 -27.33 -14.38 7.74
C LYS A 81 -26.90 -13.31 6.75
N PHE A 82 -25.61 -13.27 6.40
CA PHE A 82 -25.13 -12.48 5.27
C PHE A 82 -25.94 -12.92 4.04
N PRO A 83 -26.71 -12.02 3.38
CA PRO A 83 -27.51 -12.42 2.24
C PRO A 83 -26.58 -12.85 1.10
N GLY A 84 -27.07 -13.72 0.21
CA GLY A 84 -26.38 -14.01 -1.05
C GLY A 84 -26.00 -12.71 -1.76
N LYS A 85 -24.82 -12.69 -2.39
CA LYS A 85 -24.06 -11.51 -2.89
C LYS A 85 -24.86 -10.49 -3.72
N ASP A 86 -26.06 -10.82 -4.20
CA ASP A 86 -26.86 -10.02 -5.13
C ASP A 86 -27.99 -9.19 -4.49
N LYS A 87 -28.25 -9.33 -3.19
CA LYS A 87 -29.36 -8.63 -2.49
C LYS A 87 -28.95 -7.39 -1.68
N ILE A 88 -27.66 -7.04 -1.66
CA ILE A 88 -27.18 -5.91 -0.85
C ILE A 88 -27.19 -4.63 -1.69
N THR A 89 -27.95 -3.63 -1.25
CA THR A 89 -27.94 -2.26 -1.80
C THR A 89 -27.06 -1.38 -0.90
N PRO A 90 -25.77 -1.20 -1.22
CA PRO A 90 -24.92 -0.34 -0.42
C PRO A 90 -25.27 1.12 -0.64
N PHE A 91 -25.34 1.84 0.48
CA PHE A 91 -25.38 3.28 0.53
C PHE A 91 -23.96 3.88 0.51
N ALA A 92 -23.00 3.22 1.17
CA ALA A 92 -21.59 3.61 1.11
C ALA A 92 -20.65 2.40 1.21
N VAL A 93 -19.46 2.55 0.63
CA VAL A 93 -18.36 1.60 0.68
C VAL A 93 -17.14 2.33 1.22
N ILE A 94 -16.54 1.81 2.29
CA ILE A 94 -15.37 2.40 2.93
C ILE A 94 -14.22 1.38 2.89
N GLU A 95 -13.13 1.78 2.26
CA GLU A 95 -11.87 1.06 2.25
C GLU A 95 -10.93 1.70 3.29
N VAL A 96 -10.38 0.90 4.21
CA VAL A 96 -9.41 1.37 5.21
C VAL A 96 -8.05 0.79 4.88
N LYS A 97 -7.04 1.64 4.76
CA LYS A 97 -5.67 1.24 4.40
C LYS A 97 -4.69 1.67 5.47
N PHE A 98 -4.04 0.68 6.06
CA PHE A 98 -3.14 0.86 7.20
C PHE A 98 -1.83 0.11 7.05
N LYS A 99 -1.86 -1.15 6.60
CA LYS A 99 -0.65 -1.99 6.55
C LYS A 99 -0.17 -2.22 5.13
N SER A 100 -1.11 -2.20 4.19
CA SER A 100 -0.89 -2.46 2.79
C SER A 100 -1.38 -1.29 1.95
N THR A 101 -0.88 -1.22 0.74
CA THR A 101 -1.40 -0.34 -0.29
C THR A 101 -2.62 -0.93 -0.94
N MET A 102 -3.22 -0.18 -1.86
CA MET A 102 -4.40 -0.68 -2.58
C MET A 102 -4.08 -2.03 -3.22
N HIS A 103 -4.80 -3.04 -2.76
CA HIS A 103 -4.67 -4.38 -3.28
C HIS A 103 -5.36 -4.46 -4.64
N ASN A 104 -4.85 -5.37 -5.48
CA ASN A 104 -5.56 -5.73 -6.69
C ASN A 104 -6.39 -7.00 -6.46
N SER A 105 -7.56 -7.06 -7.07
CA SER A 105 -8.46 -8.21 -7.01
C SER A 105 -8.36 -9.06 -8.28
N LYS A 106 -8.28 -10.38 -8.12
CA LYS A 106 -8.37 -11.33 -9.23
C LYS A 106 -9.82 -11.52 -9.67
N ARG A 107 -10.09 -11.27 -10.95
CA ARG A 107 -11.27 -11.71 -11.73
C ARG A 107 -10.78 -12.81 -12.68
N LYS A 108 -11.68 -13.68 -13.16
CA LYS A 108 -11.33 -14.90 -13.93
C LYS A 108 -10.18 -14.71 -14.95
N ASP A 109 -10.20 -13.59 -15.67
CA ASP A 109 -9.20 -13.26 -16.71
C ASP A 109 -8.58 -11.86 -16.53
N ASP A 110 -8.75 -11.20 -15.37
CA ASP A 110 -8.24 -9.83 -15.17
C ASP A 110 -7.83 -9.59 -13.70
N VAL A 111 -6.90 -8.66 -13.46
CA VAL A 111 -6.58 -8.17 -12.13
C VAL A 111 -6.82 -6.67 -12.13
N ILE A 112 -7.85 -6.26 -11.40
CA ILE A 112 -8.28 -4.86 -11.32
C ILE A 112 -7.95 -4.29 -9.94
N PRO A 113 -7.66 -2.97 -9.85
CA PRO A 113 -7.62 -2.27 -8.58
C PRO A 113 -8.87 -2.55 -7.74
N GLN A 114 -8.72 -2.75 -6.43
CA GLN A 114 -9.88 -3.01 -5.56
C GLN A 114 -10.94 -1.91 -5.65
N LEU A 115 -10.51 -0.65 -5.73
CA LEU A 115 -11.43 0.49 -5.84
C LEU A 115 -12.27 0.40 -7.12
N THR A 116 -11.66 0.05 -8.25
CA THR A 116 -12.37 -0.21 -9.52
C THR A 116 -13.36 -1.38 -9.39
N LYS A 117 -12.97 -2.47 -8.74
CA LYS A 117 -13.88 -3.60 -8.47
C LYS A 117 -15.12 -3.14 -7.71
N TYR A 118 -14.97 -2.24 -6.73
CA TYR A 118 -16.10 -1.72 -5.96
C TYR A 118 -16.98 -0.78 -6.75
N GLU A 119 -16.37 0.13 -7.51
CA GLU A 119 -17.09 0.99 -8.44
C GLU A 119 -17.93 0.17 -9.42
N GLU A 120 -17.36 -0.85 -10.05
CA GLU A 120 -18.07 -1.73 -10.98
C GLU A 120 -19.17 -2.55 -10.29
N LYS A 121 -18.84 -3.22 -9.17
CA LYS A 121 -19.76 -4.10 -8.43
C LYS A 121 -21.00 -3.35 -7.97
N TYR A 122 -20.82 -2.12 -7.49
CA TYR A 122 -21.88 -1.35 -6.85
C TYR A 122 -22.39 -0.16 -7.67
N LYS A 123 -21.89 0.03 -8.91
CA LYS A 123 -22.28 1.13 -9.82
C LYS A 123 -23.78 1.37 -9.88
N LYS A 124 -24.56 0.30 -9.99
CA LYS A 124 -26.03 0.35 -10.12
C LYS A 124 -26.75 0.98 -8.91
N HIS A 125 -26.09 1.03 -7.77
CA HIS A 125 -26.63 1.57 -6.52
C HIS A 125 -26.14 2.99 -6.21
N ASN A 126 -25.19 3.51 -7.00
CA ASN A 126 -24.59 4.83 -6.81
C ASN A 126 -24.16 5.12 -5.35
N PRO A 127 -23.38 4.22 -4.70
CA PRO A 127 -22.98 4.41 -3.32
C PRO A 127 -21.95 5.55 -3.20
N ARG A 128 -21.79 6.08 -1.99
CA ARG A 128 -20.65 6.93 -1.66
C ARG A 128 -19.41 6.05 -1.44
N PHE A 129 -18.30 6.40 -2.06
CA PHE A 129 -17.04 5.69 -1.90
C PHE A 129 -16.06 6.51 -1.04
N ILE A 130 -15.48 5.89 0.00
CA ILE A 130 -14.58 6.55 0.95
C ILE A 130 -13.31 5.72 1.11
N TYR A 131 -12.15 6.38 1.01
CA TYR A 131 -10.84 5.79 1.22
C TYR A 131 -10.17 6.43 2.44
N ILE A 132 -9.88 5.63 3.47
CA ILE A 132 -9.26 6.08 4.72
C ILE A 132 -7.80 5.62 4.76
N TYR A 133 -6.85 6.55 4.97
CA TYR A 133 -5.42 6.25 4.84
C TYR A 133 -4.51 6.94 5.87
N LEU A 134 -3.39 6.30 6.20
CA LEU A 134 -2.32 6.88 7.03
C LEU A 134 -1.22 7.58 6.19
N PHE A 135 -0.81 6.95 5.09
CA PHE A 135 0.06 7.54 4.06
C PHE A 135 -0.75 7.70 2.78
N GLU A 136 -0.62 8.87 2.17
CA GLU A 136 -1.34 9.14 0.92
C GLU A 136 -0.63 8.44 -0.23
N GLU A 137 -1.39 7.71 -1.03
CA GLU A 137 -0.89 7.09 -2.25
C GLU A 137 -1.29 8.01 -3.42
N ALA A 138 -0.41 8.96 -3.75
CA ALA A 138 -0.71 10.04 -4.70
C ALA A 138 -1.28 9.53 -6.05
N GLU A 139 -0.71 8.45 -6.59
CA GLU A 139 -1.23 7.84 -7.83
C GLU A 139 -2.68 7.37 -7.74
N ILE A 140 -3.07 6.86 -6.57
CA ILE A 140 -4.44 6.41 -6.30
C ILE A 140 -5.34 7.63 -6.15
N HIS A 141 -4.86 8.63 -5.42
CA HIS A 141 -5.59 9.87 -5.25
C HIS A 141 -5.88 10.54 -6.60
N ASP A 142 -4.88 10.67 -7.48
CA ASP A 142 -5.04 11.27 -8.80
C ASP A 142 -6.05 10.51 -9.68
N HIS A 143 -6.02 9.17 -9.64
CA HIS A 143 -6.90 8.35 -10.46
C HIS A 143 -8.35 8.29 -9.94
N PHE A 144 -8.52 8.22 -8.61
CA PHE A 144 -9.80 7.92 -7.97
C PHE A 144 -10.45 9.12 -7.27
N SER A 145 -9.79 10.28 -7.16
CA SER A 145 -10.32 11.50 -6.52
C SER A 145 -11.68 11.97 -7.05
N LYS A 146 -12.01 11.61 -8.29
CA LYS A 146 -13.29 11.98 -8.91
C LYS A 146 -14.47 11.14 -8.39
N THR A 147 -14.22 9.95 -7.88
CA THR A 147 -15.24 8.98 -7.47
C THR A 147 -15.15 8.62 -5.98
N TRP A 148 -13.96 8.69 -5.39
CA TRP A 148 -13.69 8.39 -3.99
C TRP A 148 -13.40 9.66 -3.18
N LYS A 149 -13.98 9.73 -2.00
CA LYS A 149 -13.59 10.70 -0.96
C LYS A 149 -12.38 10.17 -0.20
N PHE A 150 -11.31 10.95 -0.18
CA PHE A 150 -10.08 10.64 0.55
C PHE A 150 -10.15 11.25 1.96
N VAL A 151 -9.92 10.43 2.99
CA VAL A 151 -9.97 10.84 4.40
C VAL A 151 -8.69 10.40 5.09
N SER A 152 -7.87 11.34 5.54
CA SER A 152 -6.66 10.99 6.27
C SER A 152 -7.00 10.56 7.71
N TYR A 153 -6.09 9.84 8.37
CA TYR A 153 -6.22 9.56 9.80
C TYR A 153 -6.31 10.85 10.65
N GLN A 154 -5.66 11.94 10.23
CA GLN A 154 -5.77 13.22 10.90
C GLN A 154 -7.19 13.79 10.79
N ASP A 155 -7.84 13.66 9.63
CA ASP A 155 -9.23 14.10 9.44
C ASP A 155 -10.19 13.23 10.23
N LEU A 156 -9.96 11.91 10.25
CA LEU A 156 -10.75 10.97 11.03
C LEU A 156 -10.71 11.31 12.53
N ILE A 157 -9.52 11.61 13.09
CA ILE A 157 -9.38 12.10 14.47
C ILE A 157 -10.23 13.36 14.68
N SER A 158 -10.10 14.36 13.81
CA SER A 158 -10.84 15.62 13.90
C SER A 158 -12.36 15.43 13.83
N MET A 159 -12.85 14.37 13.17
CA MET A 159 -14.28 14.03 13.11
C MET A 159 -14.78 13.32 14.37
N ILE A 160 -13.93 12.53 15.02
CA ILE A 160 -14.30 11.70 16.19
C ILE A 160 -14.14 12.48 17.50
N GLU A 161 -13.08 13.28 17.63
CA GLU A 161 -12.76 13.97 18.89
C GLU A 161 -13.87 14.85 19.47
N PRO A 162 -14.63 15.60 18.65
CA PRO A 162 -15.72 16.42 19.17
C PRO A 162 -16.93 15.62 19.68
N ILE A 163 -17.02 14.33 19.35
CA ILE A 163 -18.23 13.52 19.56
C ILE A 163 -18.02 12.29 20.46
N TYR A 164 -16.79 11.77 20.60
CA TYR A 164 -16.59 10.52 21.35
C TYR A 164 -16.92 10.62 22.85
N GLY A 165 -16.90 11.82 23.42
CA GLY A 165 -17.20 12.07 24.84
C GLY A 165 -18.68 11.95 25.23
N SER A 166 -19.59 11.73 24.28
CA SER A 166 -21.04 11.61 24.54
C SER A 166 -21.55 10.16 24.68
N GLY A 167 -20.66 9.17 24.64
CA GLY A 167 -21.00 7.73 24.73
C GLY A 167 -21.00 7.19 26.16
N HIS A 168 -21.23 5.89 26.32
CA HIS A 168 -21.05 5.22 27.62
C HIS A 168 -19.59 5.27 28.07
N ILE A 169 -19.36 5.31 29.39
CA ILE A 169 -18.00 5.49 29.97
C ILE A 169 -16.99 4.46 29.43
N GLY A 170 -17.39 3.19 29.28
CA GLY A 170 -16.53 2.14 28.72
C GLY A 170 -16.13 2.39 27.26
N ASP A 171 -17.09 2.85 26.45
CA ASP A 171 -16.87 3.14 25.02
C ASP A 171 -16.00 4.37 24.83
N VAL A 172 -16.24 5.40 25.66
CA VAL A 172 -15.43 6.61 25.71
C VAL A 172 -13.97 6.27 26.02
N GLN A 173 -13.71 5.33 26.95
CA GLN A 173 -12.35 4.89 27.29
C GLN A 173 -11.67 4.14 26.15
N ILE A 174 -12.37 3.17 25.54
CA ILE A 174 -11.83 2.36 24.43
C ILE A 174 -11.55 3.25 23.21
N ILE A 175 -12.47 4.13 22.87
CA ILE A 175 -12.35 5.03 21.71
C ILE A 175 -11.34 6.13 21.99
N GLY A 176 -11.30 6.68 23.21
CA GLY A 176 -10.24 7.60 23.63
C GLY A 176 -8.84 6.98 23.50
N THR A 177 -8.69 5.71 23.88
CA THR A 177 -7.44 4.95 23.72
C THR A 177 -7.09 4.74 22.24
N TRP A 178 -8.10 4.61 21.37
CA TRP A 178 -7.87 4.46 19.93
C TRP A 178 -7.48 5.78 19.28
N ILE A 179 -8.11 6.89 19.68
CA ILE A 179 -7.74 8.23 19.26
C ILE A 179 -6.29 8.54 19.67
N SER A 180 -5.88 8.21 20.90
CA SER A 180 -4.49 8.41 21.34
C SER A 180 -3.51 7.61 20.49
N TYR A 181 -3.86 6.38 20.10
CA TYR A 181 -3.06 5.58 19.19
C TYR A 181 -2.93 6.23 17.81
N MET A 182 -4.06 6.66 17.22
CA MET A 182 -4.07 7.30 15.91
C MET A 182 -3.27 8.60 15.90
N LYS A 183 -3.32 9.40 16.98
CA LYS A 183 -2.49 10.61 17.13
C LYS A 183 -1.00 10.30 17.04
N LEU A 184 -0.53 9.29 17.76
CA LEU A 184 0.86 8.85 17.70
C LEU A 184 1.25 8.38 16.28
N LEU A 185 0.36 7.63 15.61
CA LEU A 185 0.57 7.20 14.23
C LEU A 185 0.63 8.38 13.24
N VAL A 186 -0.19 9.42 13.45
CA VAL A 186 -0.18 10.63 12.64
C VAL A 186 1.11 11.43 12.84
N GLU A 187 1.59 11.57 14.08
CA GLU A 187 2.90 12.18 14.36
C GLU A 187 4.04 11.41 13.69
N PHE A 188 4.01 10.08 13.78
CA PHE A 188 4.96 9.21 13.08
C PHE A 188 4.90 9.40 11.56
N SER A 189 3.70 9.41 10.97
CA SER A 189 3.50 9.64 9.53
C SER A 189 4.04 11.01 9.10
N LYS A 190 3.78 12.08 9.87
CA LYS A 190 4.33 13.42 9.62
C LYS A 190 5.85 13.42 9.64
N PHE A 191 6.48 12.72 10.59
CA PHE A 191 7.93 12.59 10.63
C PHE A 191 8.46 11.90 9.37
N ILE A 192 7.94 10.72 9.02
CA ILE A 192 8.38 9.97 7.83
C ILE A 192 8.22 10.82 6.56
N LYS A 193 7.08 11.50 6.40
CA LYS A 193 6.83 12.41 5.27
C LYS A 193 7.82 13.58 5.24
N GLY A 194 8.10 14.18 6.39
CA GLY A 194 9.07 15.27 6.52
C GLY A 194 10.51 14.86 6.18
N GLN A 195 10.87 13.60 6.39
CA GLN A 195 12.18 13.07 5.98
C GLN A 195 12.24 12.74 4.48
N GLY A 196 11.12 12.44 3.82
CA GLY A 196 11.11 12.11 2.40
C GLY A 196 12.06 10.95 2.07
N LEU A 197 13.04 11.19 1.19
CA LEU A 197 14.13 10.25 0.84
C LEU A 197 15.40 10.43 1.67
N PHE A 198 15.49 11.43 2.56
CA PHE A 198 16.62 11.57 3.47
C PHE A 198 16.75 10.34 4.38
N SER A 199 17.98 10.11 4.84
CA SER A 199 18.32 8.98 5.67
C SER A 199 17.66 9.04 7.02
N LEU A 200 17.01 7.93 7.35
CA LEU A 200 16.60 7.66 8.72
C LEU A 200 17.79 7.10 9.52
N LYS A 201 18.94 6.82 8.88
CA LYS A 201 20.19 6.36 9.49
C LYS A 201 21.14 7.47 9.96
N THR A 202 21.04 8.72 9.49
CA THR A 202 21.91 9.83 9.97
C THR A 202 21.22 11.03 10.65
N ALA A 203 19.89 11.17 10.58
CA ALA A 203 19.12 12.20 11.27
C ALA A 203 19.26 12.30 12.83
N TYR A 204 19.78 11.30 13.55
CA TYR A 204 20.04 11.27 14.99
C TYR A 204 21.22 10.31 15.27
N GLN A 205 22.09 10.61 16.24
CA GLN A 205 23.22 9.73 16.66
C GLN A 205 22.79 8.33 17.18
N SER A 206 21.50 7.98 17.15
CA SER A 206 20.87 6.76 17.67
C SER A 206 20.13 5.95 16.60
N ASN A 207 20.48 6.13 15.34
CA ASN A 207 19.61 5.82 14.21
C ASN A 207 19.48 4.36 13.78
N GLU A 208 20.38 3.47 14.19
CA GLU A 208 20.12 2.03 14.13
C GLU A 208 18.79 1.70 14.84
N LYS A 209 18.49 2.43 15.93
CA LYS A 209 17.27 2.26 16.71
C LYS A 209 16.00 2.59 15.92
N ILE A 210 15.98 3.55 14.99
CA ILE A 210 14.71 3.93 14.31
C ILE A 210 14.25 2.83 13.36
N CYS A 211 15.14 2.29 12.53
CA CYS A 211 14.79 1.24 11.57
C CYS A 211 14.33 -0.03 12.29
N GLU A 212 15.03 -0.40 13.37
CA GLU A 212 14.66 -1.50 14.26
C GLU A 212 13.29 -1.26 14.88
N LEU A 213 13.06 -0.07 15.46
CA LEU A 213 11.79 0.25 16.09
C LEU A 213 10.62 0.27 15.10
N ILE A 214 10.81 0.73 13.85
CA ILE A 214 9.79 0.67 12.78
C ILE A 214 9.36 -0.77 12.52
N ASN A 215 10.33 -1.70 12.55
CA ASN A 215 10.06 -3.12 12.42
C ASN A 215 9.32 -3.68 13.65
N GLU A 216 9.73 -3.30 14.87
CA GLU A 216 9.07 -3.71 16.12
C GLU A 216 7.60 -3.26 16.19
N ILE A 217 7.30 -2.03 15.76
CA ILE A 217 5.92 -1.53 15.68
C ILE A 217 5.18 -2.06 14.44
N LYS A 218 5.77 -2.97 13.66
CA LYS A 218 5.20 -3.62 12.46
C LYS A 218 4.70 -2.63 11.41
N LEU A 219 5.40 -1.51 11.20
CA LEU A 219 5.08 -0.51 10.17
C LEU A 219 6.07 -0.50 8.99
N LYS A 220 7.11 -1.35 9.02
CA LYS A 220 8.15 -1.43 7.98
C LYS A 220 7.57 -1.44 6.56
N SER A 221 6.62 -2.33 6.28
CA SER A 221 6.04 -2.45 4.95
C SER A 221 5.39 -1.17 4.42
N LEU A 222 4.71 -0.45 5.32
CA LEU A 222 3.99 0.78 4.99
C LEU A 222 4.99 1.91 4.69
N VAL A 223 6.05 2.01 5.50
CA VAL A 223 7.12 2.99 5.31
C VAL A 223 7.92 2.69 4.05
N ASP A 224 8.28 1.42 3.81
CA ASP A 224 8.96 0.97 2.60
C ASP A 224 8.16 1.39 1.36
N HIS A 225 6.85 1.08 1.34
CA HIS A 225 6.00 1.43 0.21
C HIS A 225 5.95 2.95 0.00
N TYR A 226 5.72 3.73 1.06
CA TYR A 226 5.71 5.18 0.96
C TYR A 226 7.02 5.71 0.36
N ARG A 227 8.18 5.24 0.85
CA ARG A 227 9.48 5.69 0.34
C ARG A 227 9.74 5.21 -1.10
N TYR A 228 9.31 4.02 -1.48
CA TYR A 228 9.36 3.58 -2.88
C TYR A 228 8.51 4.47 -3.79
N SER A 229 7.36 4.95 -3.32
CA SER A 229 6.52 5.88 -4.09
C SER A 229 7.20 7.23 -4.33
N LEU A 230 8.07 7.67 -3.40
CA LEU A 230 8.91 8.86 -3.58
C LEU A 230 10.00 8.64 -4.63
N VAL A 231 10.66 7.48 -4.62
CA VAL A 231 11.66 7.12 -5.66
C VAL A 231 11.00 7.08 -7.04
N LEU A 232 9.83 6.43 -7.15
CA LEU A 232 9.08 6.35 -8.40
C LEU A 232 8.62 7.72 -8.89
N SER A 233 8.08 8.55 -7.99
CA SER A 233 7.72 9.94 -8.30
C SER A 233 8.93 10.74 -8.79
N SER A 234 10.11 10.52 -8.20
CA SER A 234 11.36 11.15 -8.64
C SER A 234 11.73 10.71 -10.06
N LEU A 235 11.64 9.40 -10.37
CA LEU A 235 11.90 8.87 -11.71
C LEU A 235 10.92 9.45 -12.75
N LEU A 236 9.61 9.44 -12.47
CA LEU A 236 8.56 9.92 -13.37
C LEU A 236 8.66 11.41 -13.70
N ASN A 237 9.12 12.21 -12.75
CA ASN A 237 9.29 13.66 -12.92
C ASN A 237 10.70 14.06 -13.40
N SER A 238 11.58 13.10 -13.62
CA SER A 238 12.95 13.34 -14.08
C SER A 238 13.10 13.03 -15.58
N ASN A 239 14.14 13.61 -16.19
CA ASN A 239 14.57 13.25 -17.55
C ASN A 239 15.62 12.11 -17.55
N LEU A 240 15.72 11.36 -16.45
CA LEU A 240 16.75 10.33 -16.29
C LEU A 240 16.44 9.06 -17.10
N ILE A 241 15.17 8.79 -17.37
CA ILE A 241 14.73 7.61 -18.11
C ILE A 241 14.41 7.99 -19.56
N GLN A 242 14.97 7.25 -20.51
CA GLN A 242 14.79 7.52 -21.94
C GLN A 242 13.56 6.83 -22.54
N SER A 243 13.06 5.77 -21.90
CA SER A 243 11.88 5.03 -22.32
C SER A 243 10.63 5.50 -21.57
N PRO A 244 9.44 5.50 -22.20
CA PRO A 244 8.18 5.76 -21.51
C PRO A 244 7.98 4.81 -20.32
N LEU A 245 7.63 5.38 -19.16
CA LEU A 245 7.24 4.64 -17.96
C LEU A 245 5.72 4.51 -17.89
N PHE A 246 5.22 3.28 -17.81
CA PHE A 246 3.81 2.99 -17.64
C PHE A 246 3.58 2.19 -16.36
N LYS A 247 2.48 2.46 -15.66
CA LYS A 247 2.07 1.58 -14.57
C LYS A 247 1.73 0.20 -15.15
N TYR A 248 2.24 -0.85 -14.52
CA TYR A 248 1.81 -2.20 -14.84
C TYR A 248 0.32 -2.34 -14.48
N THR A 249 -0.48 -2.76 -15.46
CA THR A 249 -1.87 -3.17 -15.27
C THR A 249 -2.05 -4.49 -16.00
N ASN A 250 -2.88 -5.39 -15.48
CA ASN A 250 -3.16 -6.65 -16.17
C ASN A 250 -3.85 -6.46 -17.54
N LYS A 251 -4.41 -5.27 -17.80
CA LYS A 251 -5.00 -4.89 -19.10
C LYS A 251 -3.96 -4.56 -20.18
N ASN A 252 -2.66 -4.52 -19.85
CA ASN A 252 -1.57 -4.37 -20.81
C ASN A 252 -1.09 -5.73 -21.33
N GLU A 253 -2.00 -6.61 -21.77
CA GLU A 253 -1.64 -7.93 -22.33
C GLU A 253 -0.72 -7.78 -23.56
N GLU A 254 -0.84 -6.69 -24.31
CA GLU A 254 0.18 -6.29 -25.28
C GLU A 254 1.19 -5.35 -24.63
N LYS A 255 2.12 -5.92 -23.85
CA LYS A 255 3.29 -5.18 -23.36
C LYS A 255 4.01 -4.59 -24.57
N ARG A 256 4.11 -3.26 -24.62
CA ARG A 256 4.88 -2.55 -25.62
C ARG A 256 6.36 -2.83 -25.41
N THR A 257 7.06 -3.12 -26.50
CA THR A 257 8.50 -3.41 -26.44
C THR A 257 9.37 -2.18 -26.25
N ASP A 258 8.80 -0.98 -26.43
CA ASP A 258 9.49 0.30 -26.27
C ASP A 258 9.27 0.95 -24.89
N ALA A 259 8.58 0.27 -23.98
CA ALA A 259 8.13 0.79 -22.69
C ALA A 259 8.79 0.09 -21.48
N ILE A 260 8.86 0.81 -20.37
CA ILE A 260 9.16 0.25 -19.05
C ILE A 260 7.86 0.26 -18.22
N TYR A 261 7.48 -0.89 -17.70
CA TYR A 261 6.32 -1.04 -16.82
C TYR A 261 6.76 -1.01 -15.36
N TYR A 262 6.12 -0.23 -14.49
CA TYR A 262 6.46 -0.18 -13.06
C TYR A 262 5.33 -0.70 -12.17
N LEU A 263 5.69 -1.24 -11.02
CA LEU A 263 4.76 -1.65 -9.97
C LEU A 263 5.41 -1.46 -8.59
N ILE A 264 4.68 -0.87 -7.65
CA ILE A 264 5.02 -0.95 -6.23
C ILE A 264 4.08 -1.96 -5.60
N ASP A 265 4.63 -3.01 -5.00
CA ASP A 265 3.88 -4.13 -4.44
C ASP A 265 4.37 -4.45 -3.02
N ASN A 266 3.77 -5.48 -2.42
CA ASN A 266 4.13 -6.01 -1.12
C ASN A 266 4.18 -7.54 -1.19
N THR A 267 5.28 -8.12 -0.73
CA THR A 267 5.35 -9.57 -0.52
C THR A 267 5.77 -9.88 0.91
N HIS A 268 4.94 -10.69 1.59
CA HIS A 268 5.16 -11.14 2.97
C HIS A 268 5.43 -10.00 3.98
N GLY A 269 4.86 -8.82 3.77
CA GLY A 269 5.06 -7.66 4.64
C GLY A 269 6.32 -6.85 4.35
N ASN A 270 6.92 -7.01 3.17
CA ASN A 270 7.97 -6.15 2.67
C ASN A 270 7.49 -5.44 1.41
N GLY A 271 7.61 -4.11 1.39
CA GLY A 271 7.41 -3.34 0.17
C GLY A 271 8.46 -3.75 -0.88
N LEU A 272 8.11 -3.63 -2.15
CA LEU A 272 9.03 -3.76 -3.26
C LEU A 272 8.67 -2.77 -4.36
N LEU A 273 9.70 -2.29 -5.07
CA LEU A 273 9.58 -1.50 -6.30
C LEU A 273 10.07 -2.35 -7.47
N HIS A 274 9.25 -2.46 -8.51
CA HIS A 274 9.43 -3.35 -9.64
C HIS A 274 9.39 -2.57 -10.95
N PHE A 275 10.26 -2.92 -11.88
CA PHE A 275 10.27 -2.40 -13.24
C PHE A 275 10.47 -3.54 -14.24
N GLU A 276 9.63 -3.61 -15.26
CA GLU A 276 9.61 -4.65 -16.29
C GLU A 276 9.79 -4.06 -17.69
N ILE A 277 10.56 -4.76 -18.52
CA ILE A 277 10.72 -4.48 -19.95
C ILE A 277 10.46 -5.78 -20.69
N PHE A 278 9.62 -5.70 -21.72
CA PHE A 278 9.27 -6.84 -22.55
C PHE A 278 9.89 -6.71 -23.94
N ASN A 279 10.46 -7.79 -24.47
CA ASN A 279 11.07 -7.78 -25.80
C ASN A 279 10.31 -8.62 -26.85
N GLY A 280 9.03 -8.94 -26.59
CA GLY A 280 8.23 -9.80 -27.46
C GLY A 280 8.28 -11.29 -27.09
N LYS A 281 9.30 -11.73 -26.34
CA LYS A 281 9.43 -13.13 -25.92
C LYS A 281 9.66 -13.31 -24.42
N THR A 282 10.40 -12.39 -23.82
CA THR A 282 10.89 -12.51 -22.44
C THR A 282 10.69 -11.18 -21.72
N THR A 283 10.35 -11.26 -20.44
CA THR A 283 10.28 -10.10 -19.57
C THR A 283 11.54 -10.04 -18.72
N TYR A 284 12.25 -8.92 -18.76
CA TYR A 284 13.35 -8.62 -17.86
C TYR A 284 12.95 -7.51 -16.91
N GLY A 285 13.64 -7.40 -15.78
CA GLY A 285 13.38 -6.26 -14.93
C GLY A 285 14.36 -6.01 -13.81
N ILE A 286 14.14 -4.88 -13.16
CA ILE A 286 14.85 -4.42 -11.98
C ILE A 286 13.88 -4.43 -10.80
N GLN A 287 14.23 -5.12 -9.73
CA GLN A 287 13.44 -5.22 -8.51
C GLN A 287 14.25 -4.71 -7.32
N TRP A 288 13.71 -3.75 -6.58
CA TRP A 288 14.23 -3.33 -5.28
C TRP A 288 13.34 -3.87 -4.17
N GLN A 289 13.87 -4.76 -3.34
CA GLN A 289 13.16 -5.37 -2.24
C GLN A 289 14.12 -5.77 -1.10
N SER A 290 13.71 -5.59 0.15
CA SER A 290 14.41 -6.11 1.33
C SER A 290 15.91 -5.80 1.33
N SER A 291 16.24 -4.52 1.16
CA SER A 291 17.61 -4.02 1.15
C SER A 291 18.50 -4.64 0.06
N THR A 292 17.91 -5.10 -1.05
CA THR A 292 18.62 -5.69 -2.19
C THR A 292 18.05 -5.15 -3.49
N LEU A 293 18.91 -4.77 -4.43
CA LEU A 293 18.54 -4.57 -5.84
C LEU A 293 18.83 -5.84 -6.63
N LYS A 294 17.89 -6.23 -7.49
CA LYS A 294 17.96 -7.46 -8.28
C LYS A 294 17.71 -7.16 -9.75
N LEU A 295 18.50 -7.76 -10.62
CA LEU A 295 18.12 -8.01 -12.01
C LEU A 295 17.39 -9.34 -12.06
N TYR A 296 16.24 -9.42 -12.70
CA TYR A 296 15.49 -10.67 -12.81
C TYR A 296 14.93 -10.85 -14.22
N MET A 297 14.49 -12.08 -14.47
CA MET A 297 13.86 -12.48 -15.72
C MET A 297 12.66 -13.39 -15.46
N HIS A 298 11.61 -13.19 -16.23
CA HIS A 298 10.43 -14.05 -16.29
C HIS A 298 10.25 -14.57 -17.72
N ALA A 299 10.26 -15.89 -17.87
CA ALA A 299 10.09 -16.57 -19.16
C ALA A 299 9.07 -17.71 -19.00
N GLU A 300 8.07 -17.75 -19.87
CA GLU A 300 6.95 -18.70 -19.77
C GLU A 300 7.30 -20.13 -20.20
N SER A 301 8.43 -20.36 -20.90
CA SER A 301 8.68 -21.67 -21.54
C SER A 301 10.16 -22.07 -21.79
N LYS A 302 11.13 -21.52 -21.06
CA LYS A 302 12.56 -21.89 -21.25
C LYS A 302 13.01 -23.03 -20.34
N ASN A 303 13.93 -23.86 -20.84
CA ASN A 303 14.72 -24.75 -19.99
C ASN A 303 15.48 -23.89 -18.94
N ASN A 304 15.56 -24.35 -17.69
CA ASN A 304 16.18 -23.60 -16.60
C ASN A 304 17.63 -23.20 -16.93
N SER A 305 18.41 -24.05 -17.61
CA SER A 305 19.81 -23.74 -17.97
C SER A 305 19.93 -22.57 -18.94
N GLU A 306 19.16 -22.59 -20.04
CA GLU A 306 19.20 -21.52 -21.05
C GLU A 306 18.75 -20.18 -20.47
N ARG A 307 17.74 -20.22 -19.61
CA ARG A 307 17.22 -19.07 -18.88
C ARG A 307 18.29 -18.46 -17.96
N ASP A 308 19.00 -19.31 -17.24
CA ASP A 308 20.03 -18.91 -16.30
C ASP A 308 21.24 -18.29 -17.03
N GLU A 309 21.69 -18.92 -18.12
CA GLU A 309 22.75 -18.43 -18.99
C GLU A 309 22.41 -17.06 -19.60
N GLU A 310 21.17 -16.88 -20.06
CA GLU A 310 20.70 -15.61 -20.64
C GLU A 310 20.64 -14.48 -19.60
N LEU A 311 20.19 -14.77 -18.38
CA LEU A 311 20.16 -13.80 -17.29
C LEU A 311 21.57 -13.38 -16.88
N VAL A 312 22.51 -14.32 -16.80
CA VAL A 312 23.93 -14.02 -16.54
C VAL A 312 24.55 -13.21 -17.70
N ALA A 313 24.29 -13.58 -18.95
CA ALA A 313 24.77 -12.84 -20.11
C ALA A 313 24.23 -11.40 -20.13
N THR A 314 22.98 -11.20 -19.73
CA THR A 314 22.37 -9.87 -19.59
C THR A 314 23.06 -9.07 -18.48
N ALA A 315 23.34 -9.69 -17.33
CA ALA A 315 24.10 -9.05 -16.25
C ALA A 315 25.50 -8.61 -16.72
N ILE A 316 26.21 -9.47 -17.45
CA ILE A 316 27.53 -9.14 -18.02
C ILE A 316 27.45 -7.95 -18.97
N LYS A 317 26.44 -7.90 -19.86
CA LYS A 317 26.24 -6.76 -20.77
C LYS A 317 25.96 -5.45 -20.03
N MET A 318 25.23 -5.49 -18.91
CA MET A 318 24.86 -4.30 -18.15
C MET A 318 25.97 -3.79 -17.23
N PHE A 319 26.72 -4.71 -16.61
CA PHE A 319 27.58 -4.43 -15.47
C PHE A 319 29.05 -4.87 -15.65
N GLY A 320 29.38 -5.54 -16.75
CA GLY A 320 30.72 -6.05 -17.05
C GLY A 320 30.96 -7.47 -16.53
N GLU A 321 32.19 -7.97 -16.71
CA GLU A 321 32.58 -9.28 -16.17
C GLU A 321 32.55 -9.30 -14.64
N GLY A 322 32.08 -10.39 -14.06
CA GLY A 322 31.95 -10.54 -12.61
C GLY A 322 31.28 -11.85 -12.19
N GLU A 323 31.23 -12.10 -10.88
CA GLU A 323 30.56 -13.26 -10.32
C GLU A 323 29.06 -13.00 -10.06
N TYR A 324 28.23 -13.57 -10.92
CA TYR A 324 26.78 -13.44 -10.86
C TYR A 324 26.12 -14.72 -10.34
N SER A 325 25.82 -14.74 -9.04
CA SER A 325 25.13 -15.86 -8.40
C SER A 325 23.61 -15.71 -8.53
N LEU A 326 22.97 -16.75 -9.06
CA LEU A 326 21.52 -16.83 -9.16
C LEU A 326 20.87 -17.22 -7.82
N ASN A 327 19.64 -16.77 -7.60
CA ASN A 327 18.80 -17.28 -6.52
C ASN A 327 18.40 -18.75 -6.74
N ARG A 328 17.76 -19.34 -5.72
CA ARG A 328 17.23 -20.71 -5.75
C ARG A 328 16.32 -20.92 -6.97
N ASP A 329 16.31 -22.14 -7.49
CA ASP A 329 15.50 -22.52 -8.63
C ASP A 329 13.99 -22.27 -8.40
N GLY A 330 13.33 -21.76 -9.43
CA GLY A 330 11.91 -21.41 -9.42
C GLY A 330 11.49 -20.69 -10.70
N VAL A 331 10.22 -20.27 -10.77
CA VAL A 331 9.68 -19.48 -11.90
C VAL A 331 10.31 -18.09 -11.98
N PHE A 332 10.62 -17.51 -10.82
CA PHE A 332 11.31 -16.23 -10.69
C PHE A 332 12.81 -16.47 -10.50
N ARG A 333 13.62 -16.06 -11.48
CA ARG A 333 15.09 -16.07 -11.36
C ARG A 333 15.66 -14.67 -11.33
N SER A 334 16.60 -14.46 -10.43
CA SER A 334 17.21 -13.15 -10.19
C SER A 334 18.66 -13.25 -9.78
N ILE A 335 19.41 -12.20 -10.07
CA ILE A 335 20.77 -11.93 -9.62
C ILE A 335 20.72 -10.67 -8.75
N SER A 336 21.25 -10.75 -7.53
CA SER A 336 21.48 -9.55 -6.71
C SER A 336 22.61 -8.72 -7.33
N ILE A 337 22.34 -7.47 -7.64
CA ILE A 337 23.27 -6.53 -8.26
C ILE A 337 23.72 -5.48 -7.25
N TYR A 338 24.93 -4.93 -7.46
CA TYR A 338 25.55 -3.96 -6.54
C TYR A 338 25.57 -4.44 -5.07
N LYS A 339 26.00 -5.68 -4.82
CA LYS A 339 26.01 -6.30 -3.48
C LYS A 339 26.83 -5.51 -2.44
N GLU A 340 27.84 -4.78 -2.90
CA GLU A 340 28.70 -3.92 -2.07
C GLU A 340 28.03 -2.61 -1.64
N LEU A 341 26.91 -2.22 -2.28
CA LEU A 341 26.16 -1.02 -1.90
C LEU A 341 25.05 -1.39 -0.93
N SER A 342 24.87 -0.55 0.10
CA SER A 342 23.64 -0.58 0.91
C SER A 342 22.45 -0.18 0.03
N TRP A 343 21.50 -1.10 -0.11
CA TRP A 343 20.18 -0.89 -0.73
C TRP A 343 19.08 -0.76 0.30
N ASP A 344 19.44 -0.49 1.56
CA ASP A 344 18.45 -0.18 2.57
C ASP A 344 17.75 1.15 2.22
N ILE A 345 16.42 1.12 2.07
CA ILE A 345 15.63 2.31 1.70
C ILE A 345 15.72 3.42 2.76
N TYR A 346 16.25 3.11 3.95
CA TYR A 346 16.46 4.04 5.07
C TYR A 346 17.82 4.73 5.09
N ASP A 347 18.73 4.39 4.18
CA ASP A 347 20.13 4.84 4.14
C ASP A 347 20.35 6.08 3.23
N ASP A 348 21.30 6.97 3.56
CA ASP A 348 21.65 8.23 2.85
C ASP A 348 22.71 8.05 1.80
N GLN A 349 23.39 6.90 1.75
CA GLN A 349 24.66 6.86 1.03
C GLN A 349 24.59 7.11 -0.47
N ASN A 350 23.41 7.20 -1.09
CA ASN A 350 23.14 7.95 -2.31
C ASN A 350 21.63 7.87 -2.58
N ASP A 351 20.98 8.96 -3.01
CA ASP A 351 19.69 8.84 -3.70
C ASP A 351 19.85 7.78 -4.80
N LYS A 352 19.10 6.67 -4.70
CA LYS A 352 19.25 5.53 -5.60
C LYS A 352 18.55 5.74 -6.93
N THR A 353 17.79 6.83 -7.06
CA THR A 353 17.07 7.22 -8.29
C THR A 353 17.98 7.20 -9.53
N PRO A 354 19.19 7.82 -9.53
CA PRO A 354 20.05 7.81 -10.71
C PRO A 354 20.60 6.41 -11.05
N ILE A 355 20.91 5.59 -10.04
CA ILE A 355 21.43 4.22 -10.25
C ILE A 355 20.33 3.34 -10.85
N ILE A 356 19.12 3.43 -10.30
CA ILE A 356 17.95 2.72 -10.86
C ILE A 356 17.72 3.17 -12.29
N ALA A 357 17.78 4.48 -12.56
CA ALA A 357 17.58 4.99 -13.90
C ALA A 357 18.62 4.50 -14.92
N ASP A 358 19.90 4.48 -14.55
CA ASP A 358 20.96 3.90 -15.38
C ASP A 358 20.70 2.41 -15.67
N CYS A 359 20.30 1.63 -14.66
CA CYS A 359 19.96 0.22 -14.84
C CYS A 359 18.80 0.05 -15.84
N LEU A 360 17.75 0.86 -15.72
CA LEU A 360 16.59 0.80 -16.60
C LEU A 360 16.93 1.19 -18.04
N ASN A 361 17.73 2.24 -18.25
CA ASN A 361 18.19 2.64 -19.59
C ASN A 361 19.07 1.58 -20.24
N LYS A 362 20.01 0.98 -19.48
CA LYS A 362 20.84 -0.14 -19.97
C LYS A 362 19.99 -1.34 -20.35
N LEU A 363 19.03 -1.70 -19.49
CA LEU A 363 18.16 -2.83 -19.76
C LEU A 363 17.27 -2.60 -20.98
N ALA A 364 16.75 -1.38 -21.15
CA ALA A 364 15.98 -0.98 -22.33
C ALA A 364 16.82 -1.02 -23.60
N SER A 365 18.08 -0.57 -23.54
CA SER A 365 19.02 -0.59 -24.67
C SER A 365 19.35 -2.02 -25.14
N ILE A 366 19.54 -2.96 -24.21
CA ILE A 366 19.84 -4.36 -24.53
C ILE A 366 18.63 -5.11 -25.12
N ASN A 367 17.42 -4.65 -24.81
CA ASN A 367 16.16 -5.29 -25.22
C ASN A 367 15.53 -4.68 -26.48
N LYS A 368 16.10 -3.60 -27.03
CA LYS A 368 15.81 -3.09 -28.37
C LYS A 368 16.60 -3.89 -29.41
#